data_AF-A0A455U2Q5-F1
#
_entry.id   AF-A0A455U2Q5-F1
#
_cell.length_a   1.000
_cell.length_b   1.000
_cell.length_c   1.000
_cell.angle_alpha   90.00
_cell.angle_beta   90.00
_cell.angle_gamma   90.00
#
_symmetry.space_group_name_H-M   'P 1'
#
loop_
_entity.id
_entity.type
_entity.pdbx_description
1 polymer ?
#
loop_
_entity_poly.entity_id
_entity_poly.type
_entity_poly.pdbx_seq_one_letter_code
_entity_poly.pdbx_strand_id
1 'polypeptide(L)'
;MTRLNNHNLGNLTADVATPSYDRSALTPGIVHIGVGGFHRAHQAMYLDALMNLGEALDWGIVGVGVMPGDKRMQQALEAQDYLYTLVVKQPDGQYEPRVIGSMVDYLFAPENTEAVIEQMADPAIRIVSLTVTEGGYNFHPVSGEFDLDNPQVRADLANPTQPSTSFGLVVEALARRRAGHRPVHRDVLR
;
A
#
# COMPACT_ATOMS: atom_id res chain seq x y z
N MET A 1 -17.03 -20.07 9.87
CA MET A 1 -15.77 -19.33 10.11
C MET A 1 -16.12 -17.88 10.33
N THR A 2 -15.60 -17.24 11.38
CA THR A 2 -15.75 -15.80 11.60
C THR A 2 -15.02 -15.04 10.51
N ARG A 3 -15.70 -14.12 9.82
CA ARG A 3 -15.08 -13.28 8.79
C ARG A 3 -14.17 -12.25 9.46
N LEU A 4 -12.95 -12.09 8.99
CA LEU A 4 -12.05 -11.05 9.47
C LEU A 4 -12.53 -9.68 8.98
N ASN A 5 -12.81 -8.79 9.92
CA ASN A 5 -13.13 -7.37 9.73
C ASN A 5 -13.04 -6.67 11.10
N ASN A 6 -13.11 -5.34 11.14
CA ASN A 6 -13.02 -4.58 12.39
C ASN A 6 -14.08 -4.98 13.42
N HIS A 7 -15.31 -5.23 12.96
CA HIS A 7 -16.43 -5.62 13.82
C HIS A 7 -16.17 -6.95 14.56
N ASN A 8 -15.49 -7.89 13.91
CA ASN A 8 -15.28 -9.24 14.43
C ASN A 8 -13.95 -9.45 15.16
N LEU A 9 -13.08 -8.43 15.27
CA LEU A 9 -11.77 -8.57 15.91
C LEU A 9 -11.86 -9.12 17.35
N GLY A 10 -12.81 -8.64 18.14
CA GLY A 10 -13.04 -9.11 19.51
C GLY A 10 -13.68 -10.49 19.62
N ASN A 11 -14.12 -11.08 18.49
CA ASN A 11 -14.79 -12.38 18.41
C ASN A 11 -13.87 -13.48 17.84
N LEU A 12 -12.59 -13.19 17.61
CA LEU A 12 -11.62 -14.18 17.19
C LEU A 12 -11.25 -15.11 18.34
N THR A 13 -10.73 -16.29 18.01
CA THR A 13 -10.26 -17.25 19.01
C THR A 13 -9.04 -16.68 19.75
N ALA A 14 -8.89 -17.04 21.03
CA ALA A 14 -7.88 -16.45 21.92
C ALA A 14 -6.42 -16.71 21.51
N ASP A 15 -6.19 -17.66 20.61
CA ASP A 15 -4.89 -17.99 20.02
C ASP A 15 -4.47 -17.04 18.89
N VAL A 16 -5.38 -16.18 18.39
CA VAL A 16 -5.07 -15.18 17.37
C VAL A 16 -4.85 -13.82 18.03
N ALA A 17 -3.61 -13.34 18.01
CA ALA A 17 -3.30 -11.98 18.47
C ALA A 17 -3.95 -10.94 17.55
N THR A 18 -4.52 -9.87 18.12
CA THR A 18 -5.16 -8.77 17.39
C THR A 18 -4.48 -7.43 17.70
N PRO A 19 -4.65 -6.40 16.85
CA PRO A 19 -4.20 -5.04 17.16
C PRO A 19 -4.71 -4.56 18.53
N SER A 20 -3.81 -4.11 19.40
CA SER A 20 -4.13 -3.50 20.70
C SER A 20 -4.42 -1.99 20.61
N TYR A 21 -4.17 -1.39 19.44
CA TYR A 21 -4.37 0.02 19.16
C TYR A 21 -5.72 0.28 18.47
N ASP A 22 -6.24 1.50 18.63
CA ASP A 22 -7.43 1.95 17.92
C ASP A 22 -7.11 2.22 16.45
N ARG A 23 -7.54 1.32 15.57
CA ARG A 23 -7.34 1.46 14.12
C ARG A 23 -8.01 2.71 13.53
N SER A 24 -9.09 3.20 14.15
CA SER A 24 -9.77 4.40 13.66
C SER A 24 -8.97 5.69 13.88
N ALA A 25 -7.95 5.64 14.75
CA ALA A 25 -7.01 6.74 14.96
C ALA A 25 -5.84 6.75 13.96
N LEU A 26 -5.71 5.72 13.10
CA LEU A 26 -4.63 5.69 12.12
C LEU A 26 -4.83 6.74 11.04
N THR A 27 -3.77 7.48 10.72
CA THR A 27 -3.74 8.34 9.53
C THR A 27 -2.68 7.84 8.55
N PRO A 28 -2.94 7.91 7.22
CA PRO A 28 -1.95 7.57 6.22
C PRO A 28 -0.66 8.39 6.36
N GLY A 29 0.49 7.70 6.35
CA GLY A 29 1.81 8.32 6.24
C GLY A 29 2.69 7.70 5.16
N ILE A 30 2.27 6.53 4.63
CA ILE A 30 3.00 5.73 3.66
C ILE A 30 2.08 5.34 2.52
N VAL A 31 2.56 5.49 1.29
CA VAL A 31 2.04 4.78 0.13
C VAL A 31 2.98 3.61 -0.19
N HIS A 32 2.41 2.43 -0.44
CA HIS A 32 3.20 1.25 -0.82
C HIS A 32 2.76 0.70 -2.18
N ILE A 33 3.65 0.73 -3.17
CA ILE A 33 3.40 0.19 -4.52
C ILE A 33 3.82 -1.29 -4.58
N GLY A 34 2.90 -2.14 -4.98
CA GLY A 34 3.11 -3.59 -5.10
C GLY A 34 2.83 -4.31 -3.78
N VAL A 35 1.55 -4.49 -3.44
CA VAL A 35 1.13 -5.12 -2.18
C VAL A 35 1.22 -6.65 -2.27
N GLY A 36 2.46 -7.15 -2.14
CA GLY A 36 2.77 -8.58 -2.18
C GLY A 36 2.69 -9.29 -0.83
N GLY A 37 3.09 -10.57 -0.82
CA GLY A 37 3.27 -11.33 0.41
C GLY A 37 4.42 -10.80 1.27
N PHE A 38 5.55 -10.44 0.65
CA PHE A 38 6.71 -9.90 1.37
C PHE A 38 6.39 -8.60 2.10
N HIS A 39 5.69 -7.67 1.44
CA HIS A 39 5.27 -6.42 2.08
C HIS A 39 4.45 -6.65 3.34
N ARG A 40 3.40 -7.47 3.21
CA ARG A 40 2.48 -7.81 4.30
C ARG A 40 3.16 -8.59 5.42
N ALA A 41 4.16 -9.41 5.10
CA ALA A 41 4.92 -10.19 6.08
C ALA A 41 6.07 -9.40 6.73
N HIS A 42 6.42 -8.22 6.21
CA HIS A 42 7.61 -7.48 6.63
C HIS A 42 7.31 -6.02 7.00
N GLN A 43 7.19 -5.11 6.02
CA GLN A 43 7.08 -3.67 6.34
C GLN A 43 5.78 -3.34 7.09
N ALA A 44 4.65 -3.88 6.64
CA ALA A 44 3.37 -3.68 7.31
C ALA A 44 3.35 -4.29 8.72
N MET A 45 3.91 -5.49 8.89
CA MET A 45 4.06 -6.13 10.20
C MET A 45 4.89 -5.28 11.18
N TYR A 46 6.00 -4.66 10.74
CA TYR A 46 6.80 -3.81 11.63
C TYR A 46 6.06 -2.56 12.09
N LEU A 47 5.26 -1.93 11.21
CA LEU A 47 4.43 -0.79 11.61
C LEU A 47 3.33 -1.21 12.58
N ASP A 48 2.68 -2.35 12.33
CA ASP A 48 1.70 -2.90 13.26
C ASP A 48 2.31 -3.16 14.64
N ALA A 49 3.55 -3.68 14.70
CA ALA A 49 4.26 -3.85 15.95
C ALA A 49 4.51 -2.52 16.69
N LEU A 50 4.92 -1.46 15.99
CA LEU A 50 5.08 -0.11 16.58
C LEU A 50 3.75 0.46 17.06
N MET A 51 2.68 0.30 16.29
CA MET A 51 1.33 0.74 16.65
C MET A 51 0.83 0.04 17.91
N ASN A 52 1.14 -1.25 18.09
CA ASN A 52 0.84 -1.98 19.33
C ASN A 52 1.61 -1.46 20.56
N LEU A 53 2.72 -0.73 20.36
CA LEU A 53 3.43 0.00 21.42
C LEU A 53 2.86 1.41 21.66
N GLY A 54 1.81 1.81 20.93
CA GLY A 54 1.23 3.15 20.98
C GLY A 54 1.98 4.18 20.14
N GLU A 55 2.88 3.75 19.26
CA GLU A 55 3.71 4.60 18.41
C GLU A 55 3.23 4.60 16.95
N ALA A 56 3.70 5.57 16.16
CA ALA A 56 3.55 5.59 14.70
C ALA A 56 2.10 5.46 14.15
N LEU A 57 1.08 5.90 14.91
CA LEU A 57 -0.32 5.90 14.46
C LEU A 57 -0.54 6.80 13.23
N ASP A 58 0.37 7.75 12.98
CA ASP A 58 0.37 8.62 11.81
C ASP A 58 1.07 8.00 10.57
N TRP A 59 1.47 6.73 10.64
CA TRP A 59 2.18 6.01 9.57
C TRP A 59 1.36 4.89 8.93
N GLY A 60 0.03 4.99 8.93
CA GLY A 60 -0.84 4.05 8.22
C GLY A 60 -0.45 3.89 6.75
N ILE A 61 -0.61 2.67 6.22
CA ILE A 61 -0.26 2.34 4.83
C ILE A 61 -1.49 2.41 3.93
N VAL A 62 -1.35 3.14 2.82
CA VAL A 62 -2.23 3.00 1.65
C VAL A 62 -1.51 2.12 0.62
N GLY A 63 -2.08 0.95 0.33
CA GLY A 63 -1.60 0.07 -0.71
C GLY A 63 -1.89 0.62 -2.11
N VAL A 64 -1.01 0.38 -3.07
CA VAL A 64 -1.23 0.73 -4.49
C VAL A 64 -0.91 -0.47 -5.36
N GLY A 65 -1.91 -0.87 -6.15
CA GLY A 65 -1.77 -1.83 -7.24
C GLY A 65 -1.67 -1.12 -8.59
N VAL A 66 -0.74 -1.54 -9.44
CA VAL A 66 -0.50 -0.96 -10.77
C VAL A 66 -0.67 -1.98 -11.90
N MET A 67 -0.69 -3.27 -11.58
CA MET A 67 -0.85 -4.37 -12.53
C MET A 67 -2.26 -4.96 -12.45
N PRO A 68 -2.86 -5.45 -13.56
CA PRO A 68 -4.20 -6.05 -13.54
C PRO A 68 -4.42 -7.13 -12.47
N GLY A 69 -3.38 -7.93 -12.16
CA GLY A 69 -3.44 -8.96 -11.12
C GLY A 69 -3.63 -8.43 -9.70
N ASP A 70 -3.29 -7.17 -9.45
CA ASP A 70 -3.38 -6.53 -8.13
C ASP A 70 -4.83 -6.31 -7.68
N LYS A 71 -5.78 -6.23 -8.62
CA LYS A 71 -7.20 -5.99 -8.32
C LYS A 71 -7.79 -7.03 -7.37
N ARG A 72 -7.35 -8.30 -7.49
CA ARG A 72 -7.80 -9.36 -6.58
C ARG A 72 -7.34 -9.12 -5.14
N MET A 73 -6.12 -8.60 -4.94
CA MET A 73 -5.61 -8.28 -3.61
C MET A 73 -6.35 -7.07 -3.02
N GLN A 74 -6.59 -6.04 -3.84
CA GLN A 74 -7.40 -4.87 -3.47
C GLN A 74 -8.76 -5.30 -2.90
N GLN A 75 -9.52 -6.09 -3.66
CA GLN A 75 -10.84 -6.58 -3.25
C GLN A 75 -10.80 -7.44 -1.99
N ALA A 76 -9.79 -8.31 -1.86
CA ALA A 76 -9.64 -9.18 -0.70
C ALA A 76 -9.36 -8.39 0.59
N LEU A 77 -8.52 -7.34 0.52
CA LEU A 77 -8.21 -6.50 1.66
C LEU A 77 -9.38 -5.55 2.00
N GLU A 78 -9.97 -4.91 0.99
CA GLU A 78 -11.14 -4.03 1.16
C GLU A 78 -12.30 -4.77 1.86
N ALA A 79 -12.56 -6.02 1.47
CA ALA A 79 -13.58 -6.88 2.08
C ALA A 79 -13.33 -7.22 3.56
N GLN A 80 -12.16 -6.89 4.12
CA GLN A 80 -11.75 -7.17 5.49
C GLN A 80 -11.33 -5.90 6.24
N ASP A 81 -11.78 -4.72 5.78
CA ASP A 81 -11.37 -3.42 6.34
C ASP A 81 -9.83 -3.26 6.38
N TYR A 82 -9.18 -3.77 5.34
CA TYR A 82 -7.71 -3.81 5.15
C TYR A 82 -6.95 -4.61 6.21
N LEU A 83 -7.64 -5.44 6.99
CA LEU A 83 -7.03 -6.43 7.88
C LEU A 83 -6.58 -7.67 7.09
N TYR A 84 -5.54 -8.33 7.60
CA TYR A 84 -5.17 -9.67 7.16
C TYR A 84 -4.49 -10.44 8.30
N THR A 85 -4.45 -11.76 8.18
CA THR A 85 -3.73 -12.63 9.13
C THR A 85 -2.32 -12.91 8.62
N LEU A 86 -1.33 -12.67 9.47
CA LEU A 86 0.04 -13.14 9.32
C LEU A 86 0.21 -14.38 10.21
N VAL A 87 0.77 -15.46 9.66
CA VAL A 87 1.03 -16.69 10.40
C VAL A 87 2.52 -16.98 10.35
N VAL A 88 3.18 -16.90 11.51
CA VAL A 88 4.57 -17.37 11.63
C VAL A 88 4.55 -18.87 11.84
N LYS A 89 5.39 -19.60 11.10
CA LYS A 89 5.61 -21.04 11.29
C LYS A 89 7.00 -21.23 11.89
N GLN A 90 7.04 -21.72 13.13
CA GLN A 90 8.28 -21.96 13.85
C GLN A 90 8.96 -23.26 13.40
N PRO A 91 10.28 -23.43 13.61
CA PRO A 91 11.00 -24.65 13.25
C PRO A 91 10.48 -25.93 13.94
N ASP A 92 9.86 -25.79 15.12
CA ASP A 92 9.27 -26.89 15.88
C ASP A 92 7.85 -27.28 15.40
N GLY A 93 7.32 -26.58 14.39
CA GLY A 93 6.01 -26.84 13.80
C GLY A 93 4.87 -26.03 14.42
N GLN A 94 5.12 -25.19 15.42
CA GLN A 94 4.10 -24.30 15.97
C GLN A 94 3.71 -23.20 14.97
N TYR A 95 2.44 -22.79 15.02
CA TYR A 95 1.90 -21.67 14.26
C TYR A 95 1.50 -20.54 15.20
N GLU A 96 1.92 -19.32 14.86
CA GLU A 96 1.58 -18.11 15.62
C GLU A 96 0.80 -17.16 14.70
N PRO A 97 -0.55 -17.26 14.68
CA PRO A 97 -1.38 -16.37 13.90
C PRO A 97 -1.55 -15.01 14.62
N ARG A 98 -1.46 -13.93 13.84
CA ARG A 98 -1.79 -12.58 14.29
C ARG A 98 -2.50 -11.81 13.20
N VAL A 99 -3.44 -10.97 13.59
CA VAL A 99 -4.06 -9.99 12.68
C VAL A 99 -3.15 -8.77 12.59
N ILE A 100 -2.91 -8.31 11.37
CA ILE A 100 -2.19 -7.07 11.07
C ILE A 100 -3.20 -6.01 10.64
N GLY A 101 -3.09 -4.80 11.22
CA GLY A 101 -4.02 -3.69 11.00
C GLY A 101 -3.41 -2.39 10.52
N SER A 102 -2.11 -2.37 10.18
CA SER A 102 -1.37 -1.18 9.78
C SER A 102 -1.73 -0.62 8.39
N MET A 103 -2.47 -1.38 7.58
CA MET A 103 -3.03 -0.89 6.31
C MET A 103 -4.39 -0.25 6.55
N VAL A 104 -4.63 0.89 5.93
CA VAL A 104 -5.86 1.69 6.10
C VAL A 104 -6.64 1.90 4.81
N ASP A 105 -6.00 1.71 3.65
CA ASP A 105 -6.66 1.78 2.35
C ASP A 105 -5.89 1.01 1.26
N TYR A 106 -6.50 0.84 0.09
CA TYR A 106 -5.89 0.29 -1.11
C TYR A 106 -6.44 0.98 -2.37
N LEU A 107 -5.58 1.62 -3.15
CA LEU A 107 -5.91 2.20 -4.45
C LEU A 107 -5.44 1.33 -5.61
N PHE A 108 -6.26 1.23 -6.65
CA PHE A 108 -5.92 0.52 -7.89
C PHE A 108 -5.73 1.51 -9.04
N ALA A 109 -4.48 1.75 -9.40
CA ALA A 109 -4.09 2.82 -10.33
C ALA A 109 -4.77 2.74 -11.71
N PRO A 110 -4.99 1.55 -12.31
CA PRO A 110 -5.68 1.45 -13.59
C PRO A 110 -7.15 1.91 -13.58
N GLU A 111 -7.80 1.97 -12.41
CA GLU A 111 -9.17 2.48 -12.28
C GLU A 111 -9.21 3.97 -11.91
N ASN A 112 -8.24 4.46 -11.13
CA ASN A 112 -8.21 5.84 -10.69
C ASN A 112 -6.78 6.33 -10.44
N THR A 113 -6.08 6.65 -11.54
CA THR A 113 -4.71 7.20 -11.53
C THR A 113 -4.62 8.49 -10.74
N GLU A 114 -5.62 9.38 -10.89
CA GLU A 114 -5.67 10.67 -10.20
C GLU A 114 -5.70 10.50 -8.67
N ALA A 115 -6.52 9.58 -8.15
CA ALA A 115 -6.58 9.31 -6.72
C ALA A 115 -5.23 8.81 -6.16
N VAL A 116 -4.48 8.02 -6.92
CA VAL A 116 -3.15 7.55 -6.52
C VAL A 116 -2.16 8.71 -6.46
N ILE A 117 -2.17 9.58 -7.47
CA ILE A 117 -1.29 10.76 -7.52
C ILE A 117 -1.61 11.73 -6.39
N GLU A 118 -2.89 12.04 -6.18
CA GLU A 118 -3.33 12.91 -5.08
C GLU A 118 -2.95 12.33 -3.72
N GLN A 119 -3.12 11.01 -3.52
CA GLN A 119 -2.70 10.35 -2.29
C GLN A 119 -1.19 10.46 -2.08
N MET A 120 -0.35 10.25 -3.11
CA MET A 120 1.10 10.41 -3.00
C MET A 120 1.53 11.88 -2.86
N ALA A 121 0.74 12.82 -3.37
CA ALA A 121 1.01 14.25 -3.31
C ALA A 121 0.64 14.87 -1.95
N ASP A 122 -0.24 14.23 -1.18
CA ASP A 122 -0.65 14.68 0.17
C ASP A 122 0.57 14.88 1.10
N PRO A 123 0.75 16.05 1.73
CA PRO A 123 1.87 16.33 2.64
C PRO A 123 1.98 15.35 3.82
N ALA A 124 0.89 14.69 4.24
CA ALA A 124 0.91 13.66 5.27
C ALA A 124 1.64 12.38 4.81
N ILE A 125 1.60 12.07 3.51
CA ILE A 125 2.41 11.01 2.92
C ILE A 125 3.86 11.48 2.83
N ARG A 126 4.69 10.81 3.64
CA ARG A 126 6.11 11.13 3.80
C ARG A 126 7.02 10.10 3.15
N ILE A 127 6.50 8.90 2.88
CA ILE A 127 7.22 7.80 2.23
C ILE A 127 6.36 7.19 1.13
N VAL A 128 6.97 7.01 -0.04
CA VAL A 128 6.51 6.05 -1.05
C VAL A 128 7.49 4.88 -1.04
N SER A 129 6.99 3.67 -0.74
CA SER A 129 7.78 2.44 -0.67
C SER A 129 7.36 1.45 -1.76
N LEU A 130 8.25 0.53 -2.15
CA LEU A 130 8.03 -0.34 -3.30
C LEU A 130 8.43 -1.79 -3.02
N THR A 131 7.59 -2.75 -3.43
CA THR A 131 7.99 -4.13 -3.68
C THR A 131 7.54 -4.59 -5.07
N VAL A 132 8.20 -4.03 -6.09
CA VAL A 132 7.84 -4.22 -7.51
C VAL A 132 8.61 -5.34 -8.23
N THR A 133 9.33 -6.18 -7.48
CA THR A 133 10.36 -7.13 -7.97
C THR A 133 11.52 -6.44 -8.69
N GLU A 134 12.57 -7.19 -9.00
CA GLU A 134 13.76 -6.71 -9.70
C GLU A 134 13.42 -6.17 -11.09
N GLY A 135 12.53 -6.85 -11.81
CA GLY A 135 12.09 -6.45 -13.15
C GLY A 135 11.24 -5.18 -13.17
N GLY A 136 10.66 -4.79 -12.02
CA GLY A 136 9.83 -3.59 -11.91
C GLY A 136 10.62 -2.27 -11.95
N TYR A 137 11.95 -2.33 -11.93
CA TYR A 137 12.82 -1.14 -11.97
C TYR A 137 13.18 -0.67 -13.39
N ASN A 138 12.75 -1.40 -14.43
CA ASN A 138 12.89 -1.02 -15.84
C ASN A 138 14.34 -0.67 -16.28
N PHE A 139 15.31 -1.47 -15.83
CA PHE A 139 16.69 -1.37 -16.30
C PHE A 139 16.98 -2.38 -17.40
N HIS A 140 17.72 -1.93 -18.42
CA HIS A 140 18.20 -2.82 -19.47
C HIS A 140 19.22 -3.82 -18.88
N PRO A 141 19.04 -5.14 -19.05
CA PRO A 141 19.79 -6.15 -18.30
C PRO A 141 21.28 -6.20 -18.64
N VAL A 142 21.69 -5.63 -19.77
CA VAL A 142 23.10 -5.58 -20.21
C VAL A 142 23.78 -4.25 -19.87
N SER A 143 23.24 -3.12 -20.33
CA SER A 143 23.84 -1.80 -20.08
C SER A 143 23.61 -1.28 -18.66
N GLY A 144 22.57 -1.74 -17.96
CA GLY A 144 22.17 -1.21 -16.65
C GLY A 144 21.54 0.18 -16.70
N GLU A 145 21.29 0.71 -17.91
CA GLU A 145 20.62 1.99 -18.10
C GLU A 145 19.09 1.84 -17.98
N PHE A 146 18.41 2.93 -17.62
CA PHE A 146 16.95 2.95 -17.59
C PHE A 146 16.40 2.84 -19.02
N ASP A 147 15.52 1.87 -19.26
CA ASP A 147 15.01 1.57 -20.60
C ASP A 147 13.91 2.55 -21.01
N LEU A 148 14.30 3.60 -21.73
CA LEU A 148 13.37 4.60 -22.29
C LEU A 148 12.55 4.08 -23.47
N ASP A 149 12.93 2.94 -24.08
CA ASP A 149 12.21 2.35 -25.20
C ASP A 149 11.02 1.49 -24.76
N ASN A 150 10.94 1.19 -23.45
CA ASN A 150 9.78 0.52 -22.86
C ASN A 150 8.47 1.23 -23.26
N PRO A 151 7.50 0.53 -23.90
CA PRO A 151 6.27 1.15 -24.38
C PRO A 151 5.45 1.89 -23.31
N GLN A 152 5.43 1.39 -22.07
CA GLN A 152 4.71 2.04 -20.97
C GLN A 152 5.41 3.32 -20.52
N VAL A 153 6.75 3.32 -20.47
CA VAL A 153 7.53 4.53 -20.19
C VAL A 153 7.32 5.57 -21.27
N ARG A 154 7.35 5.16 -22.55
CA ARG A 154 7.07 6.08 -23.67
C ARG A 154 5.66 6.67 -23.61
N ALA A 155 4.68 5.87 -23.19
CA ALA A 155 3.31 6.35 -22.99
C ALA A 155 3.21 7.36 -21.85
N ASP A 156 3.83 7.08 -20.71
CA ASP A 156 3.89 8.00 -19.56
C ASP A 156 4.60 9.32 -19.93
N LEU A 157 5.68 9.28 -20.70
CA LEU A 157 6.37 10.48 -21.19
C LEU A 157 5.50 11.30 -22.15
N ALA A 158 4.66 10.65 -22.96
CA ALA A 158 3.75 11.34 -23.87
C ALA A 158 2.54 11.96 -23.16
N ASN A 159 2.13 11.40 -22.00
CA ASN A 159 1.02 11.90 -21.19
C ASN A 159 1.37 11.91 -19.68
N PRO A 160 2.26 12.82 -19.23
CA PRO A 160 2.84 12.78 -17.89
C PRO A 160 1.81 13.03 -16.76
N THR A 161 0.65 13.60 -17.09
CA THR A 161 -0.43 13.83 -16.11
C THR A 161 -1.36 12.64 -15.93
N GLN A 162 -1.25 11.60 -16.76
CA GLN A 162 -1.98 10.33 -16.61
C GLN A 162 -1.04 9.13 -16.78
N PRO A 163 -0.01 9.00 -15.93
CA PRO A 163 0.95 7.92 -16.01
C PRO A 163 0.36 6.59 -15.54
N SER A 164 0.93 5.50 -16.04
CA SER A 164 0.55 4.13 -15.70
C SER A 164 1.65 3.37 -14.96
N THR A 165 2.91 3.79 -15.11
CA THR A 165 4.04 3.16 -14.43
C THR A 165 4.21 3.69 -13.01
N SER A 166 4.85 2.90 -12.14
CA SER A 166 5.27 3.35 -10.81
C SER A 166 6.14 4.62 -10.88
N PHE A 167 7.00 4.74 -11.89
CA PHE A 167 7.85 5.91 -12.09
C PHE A 167 7.04 7.15 -12.42
N GLY A 168 6.16 7.06 -13.42
CA GLY A 168 5.33 8.18 -13.84
C GLY A 168 4.43 8.67 -12.70
N LEU A 169 3.80 7.74 -11.96
CA LEU A 169 2.99 8.05 -10.78
C LEU A 169 3.78 8.85 -9.72
N VAL A 170 4.97 8.36 -9.36
CA VAL A 170 5.83 9.01 -8.35
C VAL A 170 6.34 10.37 -8.83
N VAL A 171 6.78 10.46 -10.09
CA VAL A 171 7.31 11.71 -10.66
C VAL A 171 6.23 12.78 -10.75
N GLU A 172 5.03 12.43 -11.21
CA GLU A 172 3.90 13.38 -11.29
C GLU A 172 3.45 13.84 -9.91
N ALA A 173 3.35 12.93 -8.92
CA ALA A 173 3.05 13.31 -7.54
C ALA A 173 4.10 14.30 -6.97
N LEU A 174 5.38 14.05 -7.22
CA LEU A 174 6.46 14.97 -6.83
C LEU A 174 6.38 16.31 -7.56
N ALA A 175 6.00 16.33 -8.84
CA ALA A 175 5.80 17.55 -9.60
C ALA A 175 4.68 18.41 -8.98
N ARG A 176 3.54 17.80 -8.61
CA ARG A 176 2.44 18.49 -7.92
C ARG A 176 2.86 19.03 -6.56
N ARG A 177 3.58 18.24 -5.76
CA ARG A 177 4.12 18.71 -4.46
C ARG A 177 5.00 19.93 -4.64
N ARG A 178 5.91 19.91 -5.62
CA ARG A 178 6.81 21.02 -5.93
C ARG A 178 6.06 22.29 -6.37
N ALA A 179 4.96 22.15 -7.09
CA ALA A 179 4.11 23.27 -7.52
C ALA A 179 3.25 23.86 -6.38
N GLY A 180 3.37 23.36 -5.15
CA GLY A 180 2.57 23.80 -4.01
C GLY A 180 1.20 23.15 -3.97
N HIS A 181 1.18 21.82 -4.12
CA HIS A 181 -0.01 20.94 -4.14
C HIS A 181 -1.19 21.52 -3.36
N ARG A 182 -2.29 21.73 -4.09
CA ARG A 182 -3.59 22.06 -3.52
C ARG A 182 -4.46 20.82 -3.74
N PRO A 183 -4.98 20.19 -2.68
CA PRO A 183 -5.82 19.02 -2.82
C PRO A 183 -6.96 19.31 -3.80
N VAL A 184 -7.16 18.45 -4.78
CA VAL A 184 -8.40 18.49 -5.56
C VAL A 184 -9.50 18.09 -4.59
N HIS A 185 -10.49 18.96 -4.35
CA HIS A 185 -11.58 18.69 -3.41
C HIS A 185 -12.17 17.29 -3.70
N ARG A 186 -11.91 16.32 -2.82
CA ARG A 186 -12.61 15.03 -2.82
C ARG A 186 -14.04 15.33 -2.40
N ASP A 187 -14.92 15.54 -3.37
CA ASP A 187 -16.35 15.39 -3.11
C ASP A 187 -16.54 13.98 -2.55
N VAL A 188 -17.06 13.97 -1.33
CA VAL A 188 -17.12 12.84 -0.43
C VAL A 188 -18.01 11.75 -1.05
N LEU A 189 -17.40 10.77 -1.71
CA LEU A 189 -18.00 9.45 -1.87
C LEU A 189 -17.85 8.71 -0.54
N ARG A 190 -18.81 8.97 0.36
CA ARG A 190 -19.15 8.13 1.51
C ARG A 190 -19.96 6.93 1.04
#